data_AF-A0AAW9EAE0-F1
#
_entry.id   AF-A0AAW9EAE0-F1
#
_cell.length_a   1.000
_cell.length_b   1.000
_cell.length_c   1.000
_cell.angle_alpha   90.00
_cell.angle_beta   90.00
_cell.angle_gamma   90.00
#
_symmetry.space_group_name_H-M   'P 1'
#
loop_
_entity.id
_entity.type
_entity.pdbx_description
1 polymer ?
#
loop_
_entity_poly.entity_id
_entity_poly.type
_entity_poly.pdbx_seq_one_letter_code
_entity_poly.pdbx_strand_id
1 'polypeptide(L)'
;TLIGYVGSEPETRAYPSGDLVTSISLATSEKWRDRQSNELKEHTEWHRVVFRDRGGFKLGLRAKDLIQKGAKLFVQGPQRTRSWEKDGIKYRLTEVDADEFLLLD
;
A
#
# COMPACT_ATOMS: atom_id res chain seq x y z
N THR A 1 5.32 5.21 -8.13
CA THR A 1 4.01 5.87 -7.94
C THR A 1 2.91 4.91 -8.27
N LEU A 2 1.82 4.90 -7.50
CA LEU A 2 0.64 4.09 -7.71
C LEU A 2 -0.62 4.95 -7.59
N ILE A 3 -1.65 4.62 -8.36
CA ILE A 3 -3.01 5.15 -8.19
C ILE A 3 -3.94 3.96 -8.12
N GLY A 4 -4.70 3.84 -7.04
CA GLY A 4 -5.52 2.65 -6.79
C GLY A 4 -6.57 2.83 -5.72
N TYR A 5 -7.26 1.75 -5.37
CA TYR A 5 -8.31 1.72 -4.35
C TYR A 5 -7.87 0.92 -3.13
N VAL A 6 -8.21 1.41 -1.94
CA VAL A 6 -7.90 0.75 -0.68
C VAL A 6 -8.80 -0.47 -0.49
N GLY A 7 -8.21 -1.66 -0.35
CA GLY A 7 -8.96 -2.92 -0.28
C GLY A 7 -9.56 -3.24 1.09
N SER A 8 -8.94 -2.73 2.16
CA SER A 8 -9.29 -3.03 3.55
C SER A 8 -9.06 -1.82 4.44
N GLU A 9 -9.63 -1.84 5.64
CA GLU A 9 -9.32 -0.80 6.63
C GLU A 9 -7.81 -0.71 6.90
N PRO A 10 -7.25 0.50 7.12
CA PRO A 10 -5.83 0.64 7.43
C PRO A 10 -5.44 -0.05 8.74
N GLU A 11 -4.35 -0.81 8.70
CA GLU A 11 -3.78 -1.45 9.89
C GLU A 11 -2.72 -0.54 10.50
N THR A 12 -2.91 -0.11 11.75
CA THR A 12 -1.96 0.78 12.43
C THR A 12 -1.28 0.13 13.62
N ARG A 13 0.02 0.33 13.74
CA ARG A 13 0.85 -0.11 14.86
C ARG A 13 1.60 1.08 15.45
N ALA A 14 1.59 1.19 16.77
CA ALA A 14 2.41 2.15 17.50
C ALA A 14 3.74 1.52 17.94
N TYR A 15 4.82 2.32 17.86
CA TYR A 15 6.10 2.00 18.48
C TYR A 15 6.18 2.56 19.90
N PRO A 16 7.08 2.04 20.77
CA PRO A 16 7.31 2.59 22.10
C PRO A 16 7.69 4.07 22.12
N SER A 17 8.26 4.60 21.02
CA SER A 17 8.56 6.03 20.86
C SER A 17 7.32 6.91 20.69
N GLY A 18 6.14 6.31 20.49
CA GLY A 18 4.91 7.01 20.12
C GLY A 18 4.72 7.20 18.61
N ASP A 19 5.71 6.85 17.79
CA ASP A 19 5.59 6.89 16.34
C ASP A 19 4.64 5.81 15.81
N LEU A 20 3.85 6.17 14.81
CA LEU A 20 2.90 5.27 14.17
C LEU A 20 3.41 4.73 12.84
N VAL A 21 3.05 3.49 12.55
CA VAL A 21 3.15 2.89 11.22
C VAL A 21 1.77 2.41 10.83
N THR A 22 1.30 2.88 9.69
CA THR A 22 0.02 2.47 9.11
C THR A 22 0.29 1.78 7.79
N SER A 23 -0.34 0.62 7.57
CA SER A 23 -0.25 -0.10 6.29
C SER A 23 -1.61 -0.35 5.69
N ILE A 24 -1.67 -0.34 4.36
CA ILE A 24 -2.87 -0.63 3.58
C ILE A 24 -2.58 -1.65 2.49
N SER A 25 -3.64 -2.26 1.99
CA SER A 25 -3.64 -2.97 0.71
C SER A 25 -4.25 -2.06 -0.36
N LEU A 26 -3.53 -1.83 -1.47
CA LEU A 26 -3.95 -0.96 -2.57
C LEU A 26 -4.09 -1.79 -3.85
N ALA A 27 -5.31 -1.83 -4.41
CA ALA A 27 -5.62 -2.45 -5.69
C ALA A 27 -5.34 -1.50 -6.85
N THR A 28 -4.60 -1.97 -7.86
CA THR A 28 -4.49 -1.31 -9.16
C THR A 28 -4.98 -2.26 -10.24
N SER A 29 -5.86 -1.81 -11.12
CA SER A 29 -6.49 -2.68 -12.12
C SER A 29 -6.21 -2.16 -13.53
N GLU A 30 -5.89 -3.08 -14.44
CA GLU A 30 -5.79 -2.83 -15.87
C GLU A 30 -6.89 -3.61 -16.62
N LYS A 31 -7.48 -2.97 -17.63
CA LYS A 31 -8.48 -3.59 -18.51
C LYS A 31 -7.96 -3.57 -19.93
N TRP A 32 -8.00 -4.71 -20.60
CA TRP A 32 -7.58 -4.82 -21.99
C TRP A 32 -8.48 -5.79 -22.75
N ARG A 33 -8.50 -5.66 -24.07
CA ARG A 33 -9.19 -6.59 -24.94
C ARG A 33 -8.24 -7.69 -25.39
N ASP A 34 -8.60 -8.93 -25.13
CA ASP A 34 -7.83 -10.09 -25.57
C ASP A 34 -7.90 -10.21 -27.09
N ARG A 35 -6.75 -10.34 -27.77
CA ARG A 35 -6.70 -10.39 -29.23
C ARG A 35 -7.19 -11.71 -29.82
N GLN A 36 -7.18 -12.80 -29.05
CA GLN A 36 -7.60 -14.12 -29.52
C GLN A 36 -9.10 -14.33 -29.28
N SER A 37 -9.60 -13.97 -28.10
CA SER A 37 -11.02 -14.17 -27.75
C SER A 37 -11.92 -12.96 -28.04
N ASN A 38 -11.34 -11.77 -28.27
CA ASN A 38 -12.07 -10.49 -28.41
C ASN A 38 -12.87 -10.09 -27.15
N GLU A 39 -12.62 -10.75 -26.02
CA GLU A 39 -13.24 -10.47 -24.72
C GLU A 39 -12.50 -9.36 -23.98
N LEU A 40 -13.23 -8.65 -23.11
CA LEU A 40 -12.64 -7.69 -22.18
C LEU A 40 -12.12 -8.45 -20.95
N LYS A 41 -10.81 -8.38 -20.70
CA LYS A 41 -10.17 -8.94 -19.51
C LYS A 41 -9.79 -7.83 -18.53
N GLU A 42 -9.75 -8.18 -17.25
CA GLU A 42 -9.32 -7.32 -16.15
C GLU A 42 -8.30 -8.06 -15.30
N HIS A 43 -7.23 -7.37 -14.90
CA HIS A 43 -6.22 -7.88 -14.00
C HIS A 43 -5.99 -6.87 -12.88
N THR A 44 -6.00 -7.35 -11.64
CA THR A 44 -5.82 -6.51 -10.45
C THR A 44 -4.59 -6.95 -9.69
N GLU A 45 -3.65 -6.03 -9.53
CA GLU A 45 -2.47 -6.19 -8.69
C GLU A 45 -2.69 -5.56 -7.31
N TRP A 46 -2.18 -6.24 -6.29
CA TRP A 46 -2.32 -5.84 -4.89
C TRP A 46 -0.98 -5.40 -4.30
N HIS A 47 -0.93 -4.15 -3.86
CA HIS A 47 0.27 -3.53 -3.33
C HIS A 47 0.12 -3.34 -1.83
N ARG A 48 1.13 -3.78 -1.07
CA ARG A 48 1.24 -3.37 0.33
C ARG A 48 1.93 -2.02 0.41
N VAL A 49 1.22 -1.00 0.88
CA VAL A 49 1.76 0.35 1.10
C VAL A 49 1.94 0.59 2.58
N VAL A 50 3.08 1.16 2.98
CA VAL A 50 3.41 1.44 4.38
C VAL A 50 3.72 2.92 4.56
N PHE A 51 3.00 3.56 5.46
CA PHE A 51 3.17 4.93 5.90
C PHE A 51 3.82 4.94 7.28
N ARG A 52 4.91 5.69 7.45
CA ARG A 52 5.65 5.73 8.71
C ARG A 52 5.80 7.15 9.19
N ASP A 53 5.61 7.36 10.48
CA ASP A 53 6.14 8.55 11.13
C ASP A 53 7.67 8.52 11.08
N ARG A 54 8.28 9.63 10.69
CA ARG A 54 9.74 9.80 10.62
C ARG A 54 10.11 11.20 11.06
N GLY A 55 10.75 11.30 12.21
CA GLY A 55 11.01 12.60 12.84
C GLY A 55 9.71 13.37 13.08
N GLY A 56 9.70 14.67 12.74
CA GLY A 56 8.50 15.51 12.86
C GLY A 56 7.42 15.24 11.82
N PHE A 57 7.67 14.41 10.80
CA PHE A 57 6.69 14.13 9.75
C PHE A 57 5.82 12.93 10.14
N LYS A 58 4.53 13.19 10.40
CA LYS A 58 3.58 12.23 10.97
C LYS A 58 2.70 11.55 9.90
N LEU A 59 3.34 10.88 8.93
CA LEU A 59 2.63 10.26 7.80
C LEU A 59 1.80 9.04 8.22
N GLY A 60 2.27 8.25 9.19
CA GLY A 60 1.52 7.12 9.72
C GLY A 60 0.24 7.58 10.40
N LEU A 61 0.33 8.62 11.23
CA LEU A 61 -0.84 9.24 11.86
C LEU A 61 -1.84 9.78 10.80
N ARG A 62 -1.36 10.52 9.81
CA ARG A 62 -2.23 11.03 8.71
C ARG A 62 -2.91 9.91 7.95
N ALA A 63 -2.19 8.82 7.64
CA ALA A 63 -2.76 7.67 6.96
C ALA A 63 -3.84 6.98 7.80
N LYS A 64 -3.59 6.78 9.10
CA LYS A 64 -4.56 6.23 10.06
C LYS A 64 -5.85 7.06 10.09
N ASP A 65 -5.73 8.38 10.16
CA ASP A 65 -6.87 9.26 10.42
C ASP A 65 -7.67 9.60 9.15
N LEU A 66 -7.04 9.56 7.97
CA LEU A 66 -7.64 10.00 6.70
C LEU A 66 -8.04 8.88 5.75
N ILE A 67 -7.35 7.73 5.78
CA ILE A 67 -7.59 6.65 4.81
C ILE A 67 -8.67 5.70 5.35
N GLN A 68 -9.57 5.27 4.48
CA GLN A 68 -10.60 4.27 4.77
C GLN A 68 -10.68 3.25 3.64
N LYS A 69 -11.29 2.09 3.90
CA LYS A 69 -11.58 1.11 2.85
C LYS A 69 -12.36 1.75 1.71
N GLY A 70 -11.99 1.42 0.47
CA GLY A 70 -12.63 1.92 -0.74
C GLY A 70 -12.14 3.29 -1.19
N ALA A 71 -11.37 4.01 -0.38
CA ALA A 71 -10.80 5.29 -0.79
C ALA A 71 -9.88 5.11 -2.01
N LYS A 72 -9.93 6.07 -2.94
CA LYS A 72 -9.00 6.13 -4.06
C LYS A 72 -7.80 6.98 -3.64
N LEU A 73 -6.60 6.48 -3.90
CA LEU A 73 -5.37 7.11 -3.47
C LEU A 73 -4.38 7.25 -4.62
N PHE A 74 -3.69 8.39 -4.65
CA PHE A 74 -2.35 8.51 -5.21
C PHE A 74 -1.34 8.21 -4.10
N VAL A 75 -0.32 7.42 -4.40
CA VAL A 75 0.79 7.10 -3.48
C VAL A 75 2.12 7.19 -4.22
N GLN A 76 3.09 7.86 -3.59
CA GLN A 76 4.48 7.90 -4.06
C GLN A 76 5.43 7.46 -2.95
N GLY A 77 6.42 6.65 -3.34
CA GLY A 77 7.49 6.19 -2.46
C GLY A 77 8.34 5.12 -3.14
N PRO A 78 9.52 4.81 -2.59
CA PRO A 78 10.36 3.72 -3.05
C PRO A 78 9.77 2.36 -2.72
N GLN A 79 10.08 1.39 -3.58
CA GLN A 79 9.87 -0.02 -3.25
C GLN A 79 10.95 -0.49 -2.27
N ARG A 80 10.55 -1.21 -1.22
CA ARG A 80 11.46 -1.86 -0.28
C ARG A 80 11.13 -3.33 -0.17
N THR A 81 12.14 -4.17 -0.32
CA THR A 81 12.02 -5.62 -0.13
C THR A 81 12.81 -6.03 1.10
N ARG A 82 12.14 -6.66 2.07
CA ARG A 82 12.80 -7.27 3.22
C ARG A 82 12.69 -8.78 3.13
N SER A 83 13.75 -9.46 3.55
CA SER A 83 13.77 -10.92 3.65
C SER A 83 13.99 -11.32 5.10
N TRP A 84 13.30 -12.35 5.57
CA TRP A 84 13.55 -12.95 6.87
C TRP A 84 13.39 -14.46 6.78
N GLU A 85 14.00 -15.18 7.72
CA GLU A 85 13.85 -16.63 7.82
C GLU A 85 13.01 -16.96 9.05
N LYS A 86 12.12 -17.93 8.91
CA LYS A 86 11.36 -18.49 10.02
C LYS A 86 11.21 -19.98 9.78
N ASP A 87 11.58 -20.80 10.76
CA ASP A 87 11.48 -22.26 10.70
C ASP A 87 12.20 -22.86 9.46
N GLY A 88 13.36 -22.30 9.09
CA GLY A 88 14.13 -22.71 7.91
C GLY A 88 13.58 -22.23 6.56
N ILE A 89 12.44 -21.52 6.54
CA ILE A 89 11.82 -20.99 5.31
C ILE A 89 12.17 -19.52 5.15
N LYS A 90 12.73 -19.16 3.99
CA LYS A 90 13.03 -17.77 3.61
C LYS A 90 11.79 -17.09 3.05
N TYR A 91 11.31 -16.08 3.76
CA TYR A 91 10.23 -15.19 3.34
C TYR A 91 10.78 -13.92 2.71
N ARG A 92 10.07 -13.39 1.72
CA ARG A 92 10.32 -12.07 1.13
C ARG A 92 9.02 -11.27 1.14
N LEU A 93 9.10 -10.01 1.53
CA LEU A 93 8.00 -9.07 1.41
C LEU A 93 8.49 -7.81 0.73
N THR A 94 7.80 -7.45 -0.35
CA THR A 94 8.00 -6.19 -1.06
C THR A 94 6.86 -5.25 -0.68
N GLU A 95 7.20 -4.03 -0.30
CA GLU A 95 6.27 -2.99 0.13
C GLU A 95 6.61 -1.68 -0.60
N VAL A 96 5.62 -0.82 -0.79
CA VAL A 96 5.85 0.59 -1.13
C VAL A 96 5.94 1.35 0.18
N ASP A 97 7.12 1.88 0.48
CA ASP A 97 7.38 2.70 1.66
C ASP A 97 7.06 4.15 1.29
N ALA A 98 5.86 4.60 1.62
CA ALA A 98 5.31 5.85 1.10
C ALA A 98 6.03 7.07 1.70
N ASP A 99 6.36 8.01 0.83
CA ASP A 99 6.83 9.35 1.18
C ASP A 99 5.67 10.36 1.14
N GLU A 100 4.68 10.13 0.27
CA GLU A 100 3.53 10.99 0.05
C GLU A 100 2.28 10.20 -0.37
N PHE A 101 1.11 10.69 0.03
CA PHE A 101 -0.16 10.25 -0.54
C PHE A 101 -1.16 11.41 -0.67
N LEU A 102 -2.10 11.25 -1.60
CA LEU A 102 -3.26 12.12 -1.75
C LEU A 102 -4.52 11.26 -1.84
N LEU A 103 -5.57 11.67 -1.12
CA LEU A 103 -6.91 11.19 -1.36
C LEU A 103 -7.40 11.76 -2.69
N LEU A 104 -7.97 10.91 -3.51
CA LEU A 104 -8.57 11.27 -4.78
C LEU A 104 -10.08 11.02 -4.64
N ASP A 105 -10.87 12.07 -4.87
CA ASP A 105 -12.34 11.99 -4.88
C ASP A 105 -12.85 11.24 -6.12
#